data_AF-A0A2E0BUE4-F1
#
_entry.id   AF-A0A2E0BUE4-F1
#
_cell.length_a   1.000
_cell.length_b   1.000
_cell.length_c   1.000
_cell.angle_alpha   90.00
_cell.angle_beta   90.00
_cell.angle_gamma   90.00
#
_symmetry.space_group_name_H-M   'P 1'
#
loop_
_entity.id
_entity.type
_entity.pdbx_description
1 polymer ?
#
loop_
_entity_poly.entity_id
_entity_poly.type
_entity_poly.pdbx_seq_one_letter_code
_entity_poly.pdbx_strand_id
1 'polypeptide(L)' 'MIPQGLRPIVALLTIAVGLLVIINHYVGLVESEVDILTSHAIGVIGLLSGLNMMSVNAEAKEEDRPNYIDDTQTKF' A
#
# COMPACT_ATOMS: atom_id res chain seq x y z
N MET A 1 2.96 2.96 -13.00
CA MET A 1 3.52 3.25 -11.66
C MET A 1 2.64 4.28 -10.97
N ILE A 2 2.30 4.09 -9.69
CA ILE A 2 1.55 5.08 -8.90
C ILE A 2 2.55 6.14 -8.40
N PRO A 3 2.28 7.45 -8.55
CA PRO A 3 3.15 8.50 -8.03
C PRO A 3 3.38 8.34 -6.52
N GLN A 4 4.62 8.53 -6.05
CA GLN A 4 4.99 8.31 -4.64
C GLN A 4 4.11 9.08 -3.65
N GLY A 5 3.74 10.33 -3.98
CA GLY A 5 2.85 11.14 -3.15
C GLY A 5 1.39 10.66 -3.12
N LEU A 6 0.92 9.95 -4.16
CA LEU A 6 -0.44 9.41 -4.24
C LEU A 6 -0.55 8.01 -3.63
N ARG A 7 0.58 7.31 -3.48
CA ARG A 7 0.63 5.92 -2.98
C ARG A 7 -0.08 5.70 -1.65
N PRO A 8 0.05 6.57 -0.61
CA PRO A 8 -0.68 6.40 0.64
C PRO A 8 -2.19 6.52 0.46
N ILE A 9 -2.63 7.46 -0.38
CA ILE A 9 -4.05 7.67 -0.68
C ILE A 9 -4.61 6.44 -1.38
N VAL A 10 -3.91 5.95 -2.40
CA VAL A 10 -4.34 4.74 -3.13
C VAL A 10 -4.38 3.54 -2.19
N ALA A 11 -3.38 3.36 -1.32
CA ALA A 11 -3.37 2.28 -0.34
C ALA A 11 -4.56 2.33 0.62
N LEU A 12 -4.88 3.52 1.16
CA LEU A 12 -6.05 3.72 2.02
C LEU A 12 -7.36 3.44 1.30
N LEU A 13 -7.49 3.86 0.04
CA LEU A 13 -8.67 3.55 -0.77
C LEU A 13 -8.80 2.04 -1.01
N THR A 14 -7.70 1.34 -1.30
CA THR A 14 -7.72 -0.12 -1.47
C THR A 14 -8.16 -0.83 -0.19
N ILE A 15 -7.65 -0.39 0.97
CA ILE A 15 -8.06 -0.91 2.29
C ILE A 15 -9.55 -0.65 2.52
N ALA A 16 -10.01 0.59 2.29
CA ALA A 16 -11.39 0.98 2.48
C ALA A 16 -12.35 0.18 1.60
N VAL A 17 -11.99 -0.03 0.33
CA VAL A 17 -12.78 -0.88 -0.59
C VAL A 17 -12.80 -2.33 -0.11
N GLY A 18 -11.66 -2.88 0.33
CA GLY A 18 -11.61 -4.23 0.90
C GLY A 18 -12.54 -4.41 2.11
N LEU A 19 -12.55 -3.43 3.02
CA LEU A 19 -13.48 -3.39 4.16
C LEU A 19 -14.93 -3.28 3.71
N LEU A 20 -15.22 -2.40 2.74
CA LEU A 20 -16.58 -2.23 2.22
C LEU A 20 -17.13 -3.52 1.62
N VAL A 21 -16.31 -4.31 0.92
CA VAL A 21 -16.72 -5.62 0.39
C VAL A 21 -17.12 -6.57 1.52
N ILE A 22 -16.33 -6.63 2.59
CA ILE A 22 -16.62 -7.48 3.76
C ILE A 22 -17.89 -6.99 4.46
N ILE A 23 -17.99 -5.69 4.71
CA ILE A 23 -19.15 -5.09 5.39
C ILE A 23 -20.43 -5.26 4.56
N ASN A 24 -20.34 -5.14 3.23
CA ASN A 24 -21.49 -5.29 2.34
C ASN A 24 -22.16 -6.65 2.51
N HIS A 25 -21.39 -7.72 2.75
CA HIS A 25 -21.95 -9.03 3.02
C HIS A 25 -22.85 -9.04 4.27
N TYR A 26 -22.53 -8.27 5.32
CA TYR A 26 -23.31 -8.24 6.56
C TYR A 26 -24.47 -7.25 6.54
N VAL A 27 -24.27 -6.10 5.88
CA VAL A 27 -25.21 -4.98 5.91
C VAL A 27 -26.14 -4.98 4.70
N GLY A 28 -25.73 -5.61 3.59
CA GLY A 28 -26.50 -5.63 2.35
C GLY A 28 -26.66 -4.24 1.72
N LEU A 29 -25.60 -3.41 1.74
CA LEU A 29 -25.63 -2.06 1.17
C LEU A 29 -25.85 -2.06 -0.35
N VAL A 30 -25.34 -3.08 -1.03
CA VAL A 30 -25.43 -3.33 -2.46
C VAL A 30 -25.80 -4.80 -2.67
N GLU A 31 -26.83 -5.04 -3.46
CA GLU A 31 -27.22 -6.39 -3.87
C GLU A 31 -26.03 -7.08 -4.57
N SER A 32 -25.73 -8.29 -4.12
CA SER A 32 -24.56 -9.05 -4.56
C SER A 32 -24.90 -10.53 -4.61
N GLU A 33 -24.67 -11.14 -5.78
CA GLU A 33 -24.77 -12.60 -5.96
C GLU A 33 -23.51 -13.34 -5.47
N VAL A 34 -22.49 -12.59 -5.03
CA VAL A 34 -21.22 -13.15 -4.54
C VAL A 34 -21.43 -13.79 -3.18
N ASP A 35 -20.95 -15.03 -3.03
CA ASP A 35 -21.04 -15.78 -1.78
C ASP A 35 -20.14 -15.21 -0.67
N ILE A 36 -20.38 -15.69 0.56
CA ILE A 36 -19.65 -15.23 1.75
C ILE A 36 -18.14 -15.46 1.65
N LEU A 37 -17.71 -16.61 1.11
CA LEU A 37 -16.29 -16.95 1.06
C LEU A 37 -15.58 -16.06 0.04
N THR A 38 -16.18 -15.89 -1.14
CA THR A 38 -15.61 -15.07 -2.21
C THR A 38 -15.54 -13.59 -1.81
N SER A 39 -16.58 -13.04 -1.19
CA SER A 39 -16.58 -11.65 -0.71
C SER A 39 -15.50 -11.40 0.35
N HIS A 40 -15.31 -12.32 1.30
CA HIS A 40 -14.26 -12.20 2.31
C HIS A 40 -12.86 -12.38 1.70
N ALA A 41 -12.69 -13.31 0.75
CA ALA A 41 -11.42 -13.49 0.07
C ALA A 41 -11.01 -12.21 -0.68
N ILE A 42 -11.93 -11.62 -1.46
CA ILE A 42 -11.69 -10.36 -2.17
C ILE A 42 -11.40 -9.23 -1.19
N GLY A 43 -12.19 -9.13 -0.12
CA GLY A 43 -12.00 -8.13 0.92
C GLY A 43 -10.63 -8.21 1.60
N VAL A 44 -10.21 -9.41 2.00
CA VAL A 44 -8.89 -9.67 2.61
C VAL A 44 -7.75 -9.40 1.63
N ILE A 45 -7.91 -9.76 0.35
CA ILE A 45 -6.91 -9.44 -0.68
C ILE A 45 -6.76 -7.92 -0.82
N GLY A 46 -7.87 -7.16 -0.82
CA GLY A 46 -7.85 -5.69 -0.86
C GLY A 46 -7.13 -5.10 0.37
N LEU A 47 -7.43 -5.62 1.56
CA LEU A 47 -6.76 -5.23 2.80
C LEU A 47 -5.24 -5.47 2.73
N LEU A 48 -4.83 -6.69 2.42
CA LEU A 48 -3.41 -7.06 2.36
C LEU A 48 -2.66 -6.31 1.26
N SER A 49 -3.30 -6.08 0.11
CA SER A 49 -2.73 -5.30 -0.98
C SER A 49 -2.47 -3.85 -0.55
N GLY A 50 -3.44 -3.19 0.08
CA GLY A 50 -3.25 -1.82 0.56
C GLY A 50 -2.21 -1.72 1.68
N LEU A 51 -2.19 -2.67 2.63
CA LEU A 51 -1.13 -2.74 3.65
C LEU A 51 0.26 -2.93 3.03
N ASN A 52 0.38 -3.80 2.03
CA ASN A 52 1.63 -3.99 1.30
C ASN A 52 2.08 -2.70 0.60
N MET A 53 1.15 -1.98 -0.02
CA MET A 53 1.45 -0.69 -0.66
C MET A 53 1.98 0.37 0.32
N MET A 54 1.55 0.34 1.58
CA MET A 54 2.08 1.23 2.63
C MET A 54 3.45 0.80 3.15
N SER A 55 3.70 -0.52 3.24
CA SER A 55 4.95 -1.08 3.77
C SER A 55 6.20 -0.69 2.95
N VAL A 56 6.08 -0.65 1.62
CA VAL A 56 7.22 -0.37 0.71
C VAL A 56 7.81 1.05 0.88
N ASN A 57 7.09 1.99 1.53
CA ASN A 57 7.66 3.31 1.84
C ASN A 57 8.57 3.32 3.09
N ALA A 58 8.61 2.24 3.88
CA ALA A 58 9.53 2.13 5.02
C ALA A 58 10.99 1.89 4.58
N GLU A 59 11.20 1.26 3.42
CA GLU A 59 12.54 0.95 2.90
C GLU A 59 13.11 2.03 1.97
N ALA A 60 12.28 2.93 1.45
CA ALA A 60 12.68 3.90 0.42
C ALA A 60 13.23 5.24 0.95
N LYS A 61 13.64 5.28 2.22
CA LYS A 61 14.57 6.30 2.73
C LYS A 61 15.94 5.65 2.90
N GLU A 62 16.56 5.24 1.80
CA GLU A 62 18.01 5.42 1.75
C GLU A 62 18.21 6.93 1.88
N GLU A 63 18.61 7.35 3.08
CA GLU A 63 19.14 8.69 3.29
C GLU A 63 20.11 8.96 2.15
N ASP A 64 19.91 10.10 1.49
CA ASP A 64 20.88 10.70 0.57
C ASP A 64 22.16 10.95 1.39
N ARG A 65 22.95 9.89 1.59
CA ARG A 65 24.19 9.94 2.34
C ARG A 65 25.09 10.80 1.47
N PRO A 66 25.52 11.98 1.95
CA PRO A 66 26.48 12.77 1.20
C PRO A 66 27.68 11.88 0.93
N ASN A 67 27.90 11.60 -0.35
CA ASN A 67 29.02 10.80 -0.81
C ASN A 67 30.25 11.69 -0.61
N TYR A 68 30.83 11.65 0.59
CA TYR A 68 32.14 12.21 0.85
C TYR A 68 33.11 11.36 0.03
N ILE A 69 33.32 11.77 -1.21
CA ILE A 69 34.48 11.35 -1.99
C ILE A 69 35.66 11.82 -1.14
N ASP A 70 36.35 10.88 -0.49
CA ASP A 70 37.60 11.16 0.20
C ASP A 70 38.53 11.83 -0.81
N ASP A 71 38.71 13.14 -0.64
CA ASP A 71 39.62 13.95 -1.41
C ASP A 71 41.05 13.47 -1.13
N THR A 72 41.48 12.51 -1.93
CA THR A 72 42.82 11.93 -1.89
C THR A 72 43.85 12.80 -2.62
N GLN A 73 43.48 14.02 -3.06
CA GLN A 73 44.35 14.90 -3.85
C GLN A 73 45.16 15.94 -3.06
N THR A 74 45.44 15.72 -1.77
CA THR A 74 46.53 16.46 -1.11
C THR A 74 47.53 15.53 -0.45
N LYS A 75 48.54 15.14 -1.22
CA LYS A 75 49.89 14.87 -0.72
C LYS A 75 50.86 15.71 -1.55
N PHE A 76 51.14 16.91 -1.05
CA PHE A 76 52.32 17.70 -1.42
C PHE A 76 53.59 16.98 -0.98
#